data_AF-A0A1V9YUH2-F1
#
_entry.id   AF-A0A1V9YUH2-F1
#
_cell.length_a   1.000
_cell.length_b   1.000
_cell.length_c   1.000
_cell.angle_alpha   90.00
_cell.angle_beta   90.00
_cell.angle_gamma   90.00
#
_symmetry.space_group_name_H-M   'P 1'
#
loop_
_entity.id
_entity.type
_entity.pdbx_description
1 polymer ?
#
loop_
_entity_poly.entity_id
_entity_poly.type
_entity_poly.pdbx_seq_one_letter_code
_entity_poly.pdbx_strand_id
1 'polypeptide(L)'
;MTTPTPRHAPFFTAEHHAVIDRILAALTDGVVASLLKDNVLKPDDQKSIVESLTAVVEQQKAEIGRLQVVVNTLQQTIQSAPAPASSPTPVPAPAPTVPTAIPPVSGSSVKLEVPKFGGTESDQLLRWILQVSTAANARQITADSMRTVFAMSYLTGRTVEWAYSRKLSDLVCFPSYQNFLDQLKTTFLPPNSDFRHRTRFLACKQGKRSLREFIQELRFLAASITDEASLPEATRVTVFMNGLNVGAARTQLFRKYPSSFNDAVQIALSEEISDNVANSNGVDPYDMDVNNINKQTPRSKPTCYNCGRPGHYSRQCRAPRKKAGQNDSSTPKKEPRVSIQGNEKSQ
;
A
#
# COMPACT_ATOMS: atom_id res chain seq x y z
N MET A 1 50.62 -3.73 -9.18
CA MET A 1 49.89 -4.93 -9.63
C MET A 1 48.70 -5.08 -8.70
N THR A 2 47.52 -4.80 -9.25
CA THR A 2 46.25 -4.55 -8.57
C THR A 2 45.63 -5.84 -8.04
N THR A 3 45.24 -5.81 -6.77
CA THR A 3 44.39 -6.79 -6.10
C THR A 3 43.00 -6.82 -6.76
N PRO A 4 42.42 -7.98 -7.07
CA PRO A 4 41.08 -8.05 -7.63
C PRO A 4 40.04 -7.84 -6.52
N THR A 5 39.22 -6.81 -6.67
CA THR A 5 38.05 -6.51 -5.83
C THR A 5 37.00 -7.62 -5.94
N PRO A 6 36.36 -8.05 -4.84
CA PRO A 6 35.30 -9.04 -4.89
C PRO A 6 34.06 -8.43 -5.54
N ARG A 7 33.57 -9.08 -6.61
CA ARG A 7 32.30 -8.73 -7.24
C ARG A 7 31.17 -8.95 -6.23
N HIS A 8 30.53 -7.87 -5.80
CA HIS A 8 29.29 -7.93 -5.04
C HIS A 8 28.23 -8.70 -5.84
N ALA A 9 27.93 -9.94 -5.43
CA ALA A 9 26.78 -10.69 -5.89
C ALA A 9 25.56 -10.23 -5.06
N PRO A 10 24.56 -9.53 -5.65
CA PRO A 10 23.49 -8.86 -4.90
C PRO A 10 22.44 -9.81 -4.29
N PHE A 11 22.64 -11.12 -4.37
CA PHE A 11 21.68 -12.15 -3.92
C PHE A 11 22.06 -12.84 -2.62
N PHE A 12 23.23 -12.54 -2.06
CA PHE A 12 23.70 -13.19 -0.85
C PHE A 12 23.72 -12.22 0.32
N THR A 13 22.84 -12.47 1.30
CA THR A 13 22.81 -11.72 2.57
C THR A 13 24.03 -12.08 3.43
N ALA A 14 24.29 -11.31 4.49
CA ALA A 14 25.37 -11.63 5.43
C ALA A 14 25.21 -13.03 6.04
N GLU A 15 23.98 -13.49 6.20
CA GLU A 15 23.65 -14.84 6.69
C GLU A 15 24.03 -15.91 5.66
N HIS A 16 23.79 -15.67 4.37
CA HIS A 16 24.24 -16.60 3.34
C HIS A 16 25.77 -16.69 3.27
N HIS A 17 26.49 -15.57 3.45
CA HIS A 17 27.95 -15.59 3.52
C HIS A 17 28.44 -16.36 4.76
N ALA A 18 27.78 -16.22 5.91
CA ALA A 18 28.11 -17.00 7.10
C ALA A 18 27.86 -18.52 6.93
N VAL A 19 26.85 -18.90 6.15
CA VAL A 19 26.61 -20.31 5.78
C VAL A 19 27.68 -20.80 4.82
N ILE A 20 28.06 -19.99 3.82
CA ILE A 20 29.13 -20.32 2.88
C ILE A 20 30.47 -20.46 3.62
N ASP A 21 30.79 -19.56 4.56
CA ASP A 21 32.02 -19.63 5.36
C ASP A 21 32.05 -20.87 6.27
N ARG A 22 30.92 -21.27 6.84
CA ARG A 22 30.80 -22.53 7.61
C ARG A 22 30.96 -23.77 6.73
N ILE A 23 30.42 -23.75 5.52
CA ILE A 23 30.60 -24.82 4.54
C ILE A 23 32.06 -24.89 4.09
N LEU A 24 32.70 -23.74 3.83
CA LEU A 24 34.11 -23.66 3.46
C LEU A 24 35.03 -24.10 4.61
N ALA A 25 34.69 -23.80 5.87
CA ALA A 25 35.44 -24.27 7.04
C ALA A 25 35.28 -25.78 7.30
N ALA A 26 34.19 -26.39 6.84
CA ALA A 26 33.93 -27.83 6.95
C ALA A 26 34.58 -28.65 5.81
N LEU A 27 34.96 -27.99 4.72
CA LEU A 27 35.72 -28.58 3.62
C LEU A 27 37.21 -28.39 3.93
N THR A 28 37.98 -29.48 4.02
CA THR A 28 39.42 -29.38 4.29
C THR A 28 40.13 -28.59 3.17
N ASP A 29 41.21 -27.87 3.51
CA ASP A 29 41.91 -26.96 2.58
C ASP A 29 42.28 -27.61 1.22
N GLY A 30 42.51 -28.93 1.19
CA GLY A 30 42.81 -29.68 -0.03
C GLY A 30 41.62 -29.82 -0.99
N VAL A 31 40.40 -29.86 -0.47
CA VAL A 31 39.15 -30.00 -1.24
C VAL A 31 38.74 -28.67 -1.86
N VAL A 32 38.89 -27.57 -1.10
CA VAL A 32 38.64 -26.21 -1.58
C VAL A 32 39.63 -25.82 -2.69
N ALA A 33 40.90 -26.21 -2.55
CA ALA A 33 41.91 -25.98 -3.59
C ALA A 33 41.64 -26.77 -4.89
N SER A 34 41.01 -27.95 -4.80
CA SER A 34 40.66 -28.78 -5.96
C SER A 34 39.36 -28.31 -6.64
N LEU A 35 38.39 -27.81 -5.86
CA LEU A 35 37.17 -27.14 -6.35
C LEU A 35 37.49 -25.89 -7.19
N LEU A 36 38.48 -25.10 -6.78
CA LEU A 36 38.83 -23.83 -7.41
C LEU A 36 39.71 -23.97 -8.67
N LYS A 37 40.43 -25.09 -8.85
CA LYS A 37 41.39 -25.25 -9.95
C LYS A 37 40.80 -25.85 -11.23
N ASP A 38 39.98 -26.91 -11.13
CA ASP A 38 39.69 -27.74 -12.32
C ASP A 38 38.21 -27.78 -12.74
N ASN A 39 37.30 -27.11 -12.03
CA ASN A 39 35.84 -27.09 -12.32
C ASN A 39 35.18 -28.49 -12.49
N VAL A 40 35.87 -29.56 -12.10
CA VAL A 40 35.41 -30.95 -12.15
C VAL A 40 35.86 -31.64 -10.87
N LEU A 41 34.89 -31.99 -10.03
CA LEU A 41 35.13 -32.77 -8.81
C LEU A 41 35.40 -34.23 -9.16
N LYS A 42 36.56 -34.76 -8.76
CA LYS A 42 36.85 -36.18 -8.93
C LYS A 42 35.91 -37.02 -8.04
N PRO A 43 35.51 -38.23 -8.46
CA PRO A 43 34.57 -39.06 -7.69
C PRO A 43 35.02 -39.38 -6.26
N ASP A 44 36.33 -39.54 -6.03
CA ASP A 44 36.89 -39.79 -4.70
C ASP A 44 36.76 -38.57 -3.77
N ASP A 45 36.92 -37.37 -4.32
CA ASP A 45 36.73 -36.12 -3.60
C ASP A 45 35.25 -35.88 -3.29
N GLN A 46 34.34 -36.24 -4.21
CA GLN A 46 32.89 -36.21 -3.96
C GLN A 46 32.48 -37.13 -2.81
N LYS A 47 33.03 -38.35 -2.77
CA LYS A 47 32.77 -39.30 -1.70
C LYS A 47 33.26 -38.78 -0.35
N SER A 48 34.48 -38.24 -0.30
CA SER A 48 35.05 -37.62 0.91
C SER A 48 34.21 -36.44 1.42
N ILE A 49 33.70 -35.60 0.51
CA ILE A 49 32.79 -34.50 0.85
C ILE A 49 31.48 -35.03 1.44
N VAL A 50 30.87 -36.03 0.81
CA VAL A 50 29.61 -36.62 1.30
C VAL A 50 29.80 -37.27 2.66
N GLU A 51 30.91 -37.96 2.89
CA GLU A 51 31.24 -38.55 4.19
C GLU A 51 31.45 -37.47 5.27
N SER A 52 32.16 -36.39 4.96
CA SER A 52 32.34 -35.25 5.87
C SER A 52 31.01 -34.56 6.18
N LEU A 53 30.17 -34.31 5.17
CA LEU A 53 28.85 -33.69 5.35
C LEU A 53 27.92 -34.59 6.17
N THR A 54 27.99 -35.91 5.96
CA THR A 54 27.22 -36.89 6.75
C THR A 54 27.64 -36.88 8.21
N ALA A 55 28.95 -36.78 8.50
CA ALA A 55 29.45 -36.66 9.86
C ALA A 55 28.96 -35.39 10.57
N VAL A 56 28.93 -34.26 9.87
CA VAL A 56 28.38 -32.99 10.41
C VAL A 56 26.88 -33.09 10.68
N VAL A 57 26.11 -33.73 9.80
CA VAL A 57 24.67 -33.94 10.00
C VAL A 57 24.41 -34.83 11.22
N GLU A 58 25.16 -35.92 11.39
CA GLU A 58 25.03 -36.78 12.57
C GLU A 58 25.45 -36.06 13.86
N GLN A 59 26.48 -35.21 13.80
CA GLN A 59 26.86 -34.36 14.93
C GLN A 59 25.74 -33.37 15.30
N GLN A 60 25.09 -32.74 14.32
CA GLN A 60 23.96 -31.85 14.59
C GLN A 60 22.74 -32.60 15.13
N LYS A 61 22.44 -33.80 14.64
CA LYS A 61 21.37 -34.65 15.21
C LYS A 61 21.65 -35.00 16.68
N ALA A 62 22.89 -35.32 17.02
CA ALA A 62 23.28 -35.60 18.40
C ALA A 62 23.10 -34.37 19.32
N GLU A 63 23.42 -33.18 18.84
CA GLU A 63 23.26 -31.94 19.60
C GLU A 63 21.78 -31.57 19.80
N ILE A 64 20.94 -31.74 18.77
CA ILE A 64 19.49 -31.59 18.89
C ILE A 64 18.93 -32.57 19.94
N GLY A 65 19.40 -33.82 19.93
CA GLY A 65 19.03 -34.81 20.94
C GLY A 65 19.37 -34.36 22.37
N ARG A 66 20.56 -33.76 22.57
CA ARG A 66 20.96 -33.20 23.88
C ARG A 66 20.07 -32.05 24.31
N LEU A 67 19.79 -31.10 23.41
CA LEU A 67 18.88 -29.97 23.70
C LEU A 67 17.48 -30.47 24.07
N GLN A 68 17.00 -31.52 23.42
CA GLN A 68 15.70 -32.10 23.72
C GLN A 68 15.64 -32.75 25.12
N VAL A 69 16.74 -33.38 25.56
CA VAL A 69 16.88 -33.88 26.93
C VAL A 69 16.88 -32.73 27.95
N VAL A 70 17.58 -31.63 27.67
CA VAL A 70 17.60 -30.45 28.55
C VAL A 70 16.20 -29.85 28.69
N VAL A 71 15.46 -29.69 27.58
CA VAL A 71 14.09 -29.19 27.60
C VAL A 71 13.18 -30.08 28.44
N ASN A 72 13.26 -31.41 28.25
CA ASN A 72 12.46 -32.35 29.03
C ASN A 72 12.80 -32.31 30.53
N THR A 73 14.08 -32.16 30.86
CA THR A 73 14.55 -32.06 32.25
C THR A 73 14.06 -30.78 32.92
N LEU A 74 14.11 -29.65 32.22
CA LEU A 74 13.57 -28.37 32.71
C LEU A 74 12.05 -28.46 32.91
N GLN A 75 11.34 -29.08 31.98
CA GLN A 75 9.89 -29.26 32.07
C GLN A 75 9.48 -30.13 33.26
N GLN A 76 10.25 -31.20 33.55
CA GLN A 76 10.04 -32.03 34.75
C GLN A 76 10.35 -31.26 36.04
N THR A 77 11.43 -30.46 36.07
CA THR A 77 11.81 -29.65 37.23
C THR A 77 10.75 -28.62 37.61
N ILE A 78 10.07 -28.04 36.60
CA ILE A 78 8.97 -27.09 36.81
C ILE A 78 7.72 -27.80 37.36
N GLN A 79 7.48 -29.06 36.97
CA GLN A 79 6.32 -29.84 37.41
C GLN A 79 6.48 -30.46 38.80
N SER A 80 7.71 -30.66 39.28
CA SER A 80 8.01 -31.26 40.58
C SER A 80 8.34 -30.26 41.70
N ALA A 81 8.19 -28.95 41.48
CA ALA A 81 8.41 -27.94 42.52
C ALA A 81 7.29 -27.99 43.58
N PRO A 82 7.60 -28.19 44.89
CA PRO A 82 6.57 -28.22 45.92
C PRO A 82 6.05 -26.80 46.22
N ALA A 83 4.73 -26.68 46.40
CA ALA A 83 4.08 -25.44 46.82
C ALA A 83 4.57 -25.00 48.22
N PRO A 84 4.71 -23.68 48.49
CA PRO A 84 5.08 -23.20 49.81
C PRO A 84 3.98 -23.54 50.83
N ALA A 85 4.42 -24.05 51.99
CA ALA A 85 3.59 -24.56 53.06
C ALA A 85 2.61 -23.53 53.64
N SER A 86 1.37 -23.97 53.82
CA SER A 86 0.29 -23.28 54.51
C SER A 86 0.62 -23.05 55.99
N SER A 87 0.35 -21.84 56.51
CA SER A 87 0.15 -21.56 57.95
C SER A 87 -1.24 -20.91 58.17
N PRO A 88 -1.76 -20.88 59.42
CA PRO A 88 -3.14 -21.25 59.70
C PRO A 88 -4.17 -20.11 59.64
N THR A 89 -5.44 -20.55 59.52
CA THR A 89 -6.73 -19.83 59.53
C THR A 89 -6.82 -18.56 60.39
N PRO A 90 -7.52 -17.50 59.91
CA PRO A 90 -8.07 -16.43 60.74
C PRO A 90 -9.61 -16.48 60.85
N VAL A 91 -10.13 -16.03 62.00
CA VAL A 91 -11.56 -15.79 62.33
C VAL A 91 -11.98 -14.35 61.89
N PRO A 92 -13.24 -13.85 62.07
CA PRO A 92 -14.05 -13.24 61.01
C PRO A 92 -14.07 -11.68 60.98
N ALA A 93 -14.31 -11.12 59.77
CA ALA A 93 -14.91 -9.82 59.36
C ALA A 93 -14.76 -8.54 60.25
N PRO A 94 -14.46 -7.35 59.67
CA PRO A 94 -15.41 -6.63 58.78
C PRO A 94 -14.80 -5.95 57.53
N ALA A 95 -15.69 -5.59 56.59
CA ALA A 95 -15.50 -4.91 55.29
C ALA A 95 -14.78 -3.54 55.38
N PRO A 96 -14.40 -2.83 54.28
CA PRO A 96 -14.58 -3.05 52.82
C PRO A 96 -13.23 -3.14 52.05
N THR A 97 -13.12 -3.63 50.83
CA THR A 97 -13.31 -2.90 49.56
C THR A 97 -12.89 -3.90 48.46
N VAL A 98 -13.72 -4.09 47.45
CA VAL A 98 -13.52 -5.09 46.38
C VAL A 98 -12.49 -4.58 45.36
N PRO A 99 -11.37 -5.28 45.07
CA PRO A 99 -10.77 -5.26 43.76
C PRO A 99 -11.38 -6.41 42.96
N THR A 100 -12.27 -6.01 42.06
CA THR A 100 -12.94 -6.82 41.05
C THR A 100 -11.98 -7.83 40.44
N ALA A 101 -12.32 -9.12 40.61
CA ALA A 101 -11.80 -10.19 39.80
C ALA A 101 -11.99 -9.81 38.31
N ILE A 102 -10.90 -9.68 37.57
CA ILE A 102 -10.96 -9.56 36.12
C ILE A 102 -11.56 -10.88 35.63
N PRO A 103 -12.77 -10.89 35.02
CA PRO A 103 -13.30 -12.10 34.43
C PRO A 103 -12.38 -12.53 33.28
N PRO A 104 -12.27 -13.83 32.97
CA PRO A 104 -11.72 -14.24 31.68
C PRO A 104 -12.53 -13.52 30.62
N VAL A 105 -11.89 -12.60 29.89
CA VAL A 105 -12.51 -11.92 28.76
C VAL A 105 -12.86 -13.03 27.81
N SER A 106 -14.14 -13.43 27.82
CA SER A 106 -14.73 -14.21 26.76
C SER A 106 -14.56 -13.33 25.55
N GLY A 107 -13.50 -13.56 24.79
CA GLY A 107 -13.19 -12.81 23.59
C GLY A 107 -14.41 -12.96 22.72
N SER A 108 -15.23 -11.92 22.66
CA SER A 108 -16.30 -11.82 21.69
C SER A 108 -15.58 -11.89 20.35
N SER A 109 -15.59 -13.08 19.75
CA SER A 109 -15.00 -13.25 18.43
C SER A 109 -15.75 -12.27 17.55
N VAL A 110 -15.06 -11.24 17.06
CA VAL A 110 -15.66 -10.31 16.11
C VAL A 110 -16.22 -11.20 15.00
N LYS A 111 -17.54 -11.20 14.84
CA LYS A 111 -18.22 -11.96 13.80
C LYS A 111 -17.95 -11.26 12.48
N LEU A 112 -16.72 -11.45 12.00
CA LEU A 112 -16.32 -11.02 10.67
C LEU A 112 -16.97 -12.01 9.72
N GLU A 113 -18.03 -11.55 9.07
CA GLU A 113 -18.62 -12.24 7.92
C GLU A 113 -17.67 -12.06 6.75
N VAL A 114 -16.83 -13.08 6.54
CA VAL A 114 -16.00 -13.16 5.35
C VAL A 114 -16.90 -13.63 4.19
N PRO A 115 -16.95 -12.90 3.08
CA PRO A 115 -17.69 -13.32 1.89
C PRO A 115 -17.23 -14.70 1.43
N LYS A 116 -18.17 -15.53 0.97
CA LYS A 116 -17.83 -16.83 0.38
C LYS A 116 -17.26 -16.63 -1.02
N PHE A 117 -16.19 -17.35 -1.37
CA PHE A 117 -15.55 -17.23 -2.69
C PHE A 117 -15.87 -18.44 -3.57
N GLY A 118 -16.59 -18.19 -4.67
CA GLY A 118 -17.07 -19.21 -5.62
C GLY A 118 -16.16 -19.46 -6.83
N GLY A 119 -15.13 -18.63 -7.03
CA GLY A 119 -14.21 -18.74 -8.18
C GLY A 119 -14.67 -18.06 -9.48
N THR A 120 -15.68 -17.20 -9.45
CA THR A 120 -16.26 -16.56 -10.65
C THR A 120 -15.55 -15.27 -11.09
N GLU A 121 -14.84 -14.58 -10.18
CA GLU A 121 -14.10 -13.35 -10.49
C GLU A 121 -12.68 -13.41 -9.92
N SER A 122 -11.68 -13.50 -10.80
CA SER A 122 -10.26 -13.46 -10.42
C SER A 122 -9.89 -12.15 -9.70
N ASP A 123 -10.53 -11.05 -10.07
CA ASP A 123 -10.29 -9.72 -9.49
C ASP A 123 -10.84 -9.62 -8.04
N GLN A 124 -11.76 -10.52 -7.66
CA GLN A 124 -12.31 -10.60 -6.30
C GLN A 124 -11.48 -11.51 -5.38
N LEU A 125 -10.64 -12.39 -5.95
CA LEU A 125 -9.83 -13.34 -5.19
C LEU A 125 -8.83 -12.64 -4.26
N LEU A 126 -8.11 -11.63 -4.74
CA LEU A 126 -7.13 -10.91 -3.90
C LEU A 126 -7.79 -10.15 -2.76
N ARG A 127 -8.98 -9.56 -3.02
CA ARG A 127 -9.81 -8.94 -1.98
C ARG A 127 -10.29 -9.99 -0.95
N TRP A 128 -10.71 -11.16 -1.41
CA TRP A 128 -11.14 -12.24 -0.53
C TRP A 128 -9.99 -12.77 0.32
N ILE A 129 -8.81 -12.98 -0.25
CA ILE A 129 -7.60 -13.41 0.48
C ILE A 129 -7.29 -12.41 1.61
N LEU A 130 -7.37 -11.11 1.32
CA LEU A 130 -7.17 -10.08 2.34
C LEU A 130 -8.23 -10.17 3.43
N GLN A 131 -9.52 -10.31 3.09
CA GLN A 131 -10.62 -10.43 4.05
C GLN A 131 -10.48 -11.66 4.97
N VAL A 132 -10.14 -12.82 4.41
CA VAL A 132 -9.89 -14.06 5.17
C VAL A 132 -8.71 -13.87 6.10
N SER A 133 -7.62 -13.29 5.61
CA SER A 133 -6.40 -13.07 6.41
C SER A 133 -6.65 -12.09 7.56
N THR A 134 -7.37 -10.99 7.29
CA THR A 134 -7.82 -10.05 8.33
C THR A 134 -8.71 -10.73 9.36
N ALA A 135 -9.65 -11.58 8.92
CA ALA A 135 -10.52 -12.32 9.84
C ALA A 135 -9.77 -13.36 10.67
N ALA A 136 -8.81 -14.07 10.08
CA ALA A 136 -7.95 -15.02 10.80
C ALA A 136 -7.09 -14.30 11.85
N ASN A 137 -6.54 -13.12 11.50
CA ASN A 137 -5.76 -12.29 12.43
C ASN A 137 -6.64 -11.75 13.57
N ALA A 138 -7.85 -11.26 13.28
CA ALA A 138 -8.78 -10.76 14.28
C ALA A 138 -9.26 -11.86 15.25
N ARG A 139 -9.36 -13.10 14.77
CA ARG A 139 -9.68 -14.28 15.60
C ARG A 139 -8.44 -14.88 16.29
N GLN A 140 -7.28 -14.25 16.15
CA GLN A 140 -6.01 -14.71 16.71
C GLN A 140 -5.67 -16.17 16.37
N ILE A 141 -6.03 -16.62 15.16
CA ILE A 141 -5.64 -17.95 14.69
C ILE A 141 -4.15 -17.88 14.37
N THR A 142 -3.31 -18.51 15.19
CA THR A 142 -1.84 -18.49 15.06
C THR A 142 -1.29 -19.71 14.32
N ALA A 143 -1.97 -20.86 14.41
CA ALA A 143 -1.54 -22.08 13.73
C ALA A 143 -1.85 -22.05 12.22
N ASP A 144 -0.84 -22.28 11.39
CA ASP A 144 -0.94 -22.30 9.93
C ASP A 144 -1.94 -23.33 9.39
N SER A 145 -1.99 -24.50 10.03
CA SER A 145 -2.97 -25.55 9.72
C SER A 145 -4.41 -25.08 9.97
N MET A 146 -4.65 -24.42 11.11
CA MET A 146 -5.96 -23.86 11.45
C MET A 146 -6.33 -22.69 10.54
N ARG A 147 -5.37 -21.83 10.17
CA ARG A 147 -5.59 -20.74 9.19
C ARG A 147 -6.01 -21.29 7.82
N THR A 148 -5.36 -22.36 7.38
CA THR A 148 -5.67 -22.99 6.10
C THR A 148 -7.07 -23.62 6.13
N VAL A 149 -7.40 -24.38 7.17
CA VAL A 149 -8.75 -24.97 7.34
C VAL A 149 -9.82 -23.88 7.46
N PHE A 150 -9.52 -22.81 8.20
CA PHE A 150 -10.38 -21.64 8.30
C PHE A 150 -10.63 -21.03 6.92
N ALA A 151 -9.60 -20.75 6.14
CA ALA A 151 -9.74 -20.22 4.78
C ALA A 151 -10.53 -21.15 3.86
N MET A 152 -10.26 -22.46 3.92
CA MET A 152 -11.02 -23.48 3.17
C MET A 152 -12.51 -23.47 3.52
N SER A 153 -12.89 -23.18 4.77
CA SER A 153 -14.30 -23.13 5.19
C SER A 153 -15.11 -22.00 4.51
N TYR A 154 -14.44 -20.98 3.98
CA TYR A 154 -15.05 -19.87 3.24
C TYR A 154 -14.96 -20.03 1.72
N LEU A 155 -14.37 -21.12 1.23
CA LEU A 155 -14.40 -21.50 -0.19
C LEU A 155 -15.74 -22.15 -0.54
N THR A 156 -16.18 -21.94 -1.78
CA THR A 156 -17.44 -22.50 -2.30
C THR A 156 -17.32 -22.85 -3.78
N GLY A 157 -18.20 -23.72 -4.28
CA GLY A 157 -18.22 -24.11 -5.69
C GLY A 157 -16.91 -24.75 -6.15
N ARG A 158 -16.36 -24.27 -7.26
CA ARG A 158 -15.15 -24.86 -7.88
C ARG A 158 -13.91 -24.79 -6.97
N THR A 159 -13.83 -23.78 -6.11
CA THR A 159 -12.65 -23.54 -5.27
C THR A 159 -12.57 -24.53 -4.11
N VAL A 160 -13.72 -24.91 -3.54
CA VAL A 160 -13.77 -25.89 -2.46
C VAL A 160 -13.50 -27.30 -3.00
N GLU A 161 -14.05 -27.65 -4.16
CA GLU A 161 -13.77 -28.92 -4.86
C GLU A 161 -12.27 -29.07 -5.14
N TRP A 162 -11.63 -28.04 -5.67
CA TRP A 162 -10.17 -28.01 -5.88
C TRP A 162 -9.41 -28.22 -4.56
N ALA A 163 -9.77 -27.50 -3.51
CA ALA A 163 -9.05 -27.55 -2.24
C ALA A 163 -9.14 -28.93 -1.57
N TYR A 164 -10.33 -29.54 -1.55
CA TYR A 164 -10.52 -30.88 -1.01
C TYR A 164 -9.95 -31.98 -1.91
N SER A 165 -10.03 -31.83 -3.24
CA SER A 165 -9.40 -32.77 -4.18
C SER A 165 -7.89 -32.88 -3.93
N ARG A 166 -7.20 -31.75 -3.75
CA ARG A 166 -5.76 -31.77 -3.43
C ARG A 166 -5.47 -32.40 -2.07
N LYS A 167 -6.33 -32.15 -1.08
CA LYS A 167 -6.19 -32.71 0.26
C LYS A 167 -6.45 -34.22 0.33
N LEU A 168 -7.27 -34.75 -0.57
CA LEU A 168 -7.48 -36.19 -0.74
C LEU A 168 -6.31 -36.87 -1.44
N SER A 169 -5.65 -36.18 -2.38
CA SER A 169 -4.48 -36.71 -3.10
C SER A 169 -3.18 -36.65 -2.29
N ASP A 170 -3.02 -35.64 -1.45
CA ASP A 170 -1.83 -35.44 -0.61
C ASP A 170 -2.21 -34.83 0.74
N LEU A 171 -1.93 -35.58 1.82
CA LEU A 171 -2.21 -35.17 3.20
C LEU A 171 -1.36 -33.98 3.66
N VAL A 172 -0.26 -33.68 2.96
CA VAL A 172 0.67 -32.57 3.25
C VAL A 172 0.61 -31.47 2.17
N CYS A 173 -0.44 -31.43 1.34
CA CYS A 173 -0.55 -30.49 0.22
C CYS A 173 -0.43 -28.99 0.58
N PHE A 174 -0.69 -28.64 1.85
CA PHE A 174 -0.60 -27.29 2.39
C PHE A 174 0.29 -27.24 3.66
N PRO A 175 1.62 -27.27 3.51
CA PRO A 175 2.57 -27.17 4.63
C PRO A 175 2.51 -25.84 5.38
N SER A 176 2.09 -24.76 4.71
CA SER A 176 1.93 -23.43 5.31
C SER A 176 0.73 -22.70 4.73
N TYR A 177 0.23 -21.72 5.46
CA TYR A 177 -0.87 -20.88 4.99
C TYR A 177 -0.50 -20.10 3.71
N GLN A 178 0.77 -19.66 3.62
CA GLN A 178 1.26 -18.97 2.42
C GLN A 178 1.29 -19.88 1.20
N ASN A 179 1.74 -21.12 1.33
CA ASN A 179 1.74 -22.05 0.21
C ASN A 179 0.31 -22.37 -0.28
N PHE A 180 -0.66 -22.45 0.63
CA PHE A 180 -2.07 -22.55 0.26
C PHE A 180 -2.52 -21.33 -0.56
N LEU A 181 -2.19 -20.11 -0.12
CA LEU A 181 -2.54 -18.89 -0.84
C LEU A 181 -1.87 -18.80 -2.22
N ASP A 182 -0.62 -19.23 -2.35
CA ASP A 182 0.10 -19.20 -3.63
C ASP A 182 -0.44 -20.25 -4.61
N GLN A 183 -0.77 -21.44 -4.12
CA GLN A 183 -1.48 -22.44 -4.93
C GLN A 183 -2.87 -21.97 -5.36
N LEU A 184 -3.58 -21.27 -4.47
CA LEU A 184 -4.88 -20.69 -4.78
C LEU A 184 -4.74 -19.59 -5.84
N LYS A 185 -3.74 -18.71 -5.70
CA LYS A 185 -3.44 -17.66 -6.67
C LYS A 185 -3.11 -18.24 -8.04
N THR A 186 -2.19 -19.20 -8.11
CA THR A 186 -1.76 -19.82 -9.38
C THR A 186 -2.88 -20.59 -10.09
N THR A 187 -3.83 -21.16 -9.35
CA THR A 187 -4.95 -21.91 -9.93
C THR A 187 -6.07 -20.99 -10.43
N PHE A 188 -6.39 -19.92 -9.70
CA PHE A 188 -7.58 -19.10 -9.94
C PHE A 188 -7.29 -17.70 -10.49
N LEU A 189 -6.05 -17.21 -10.47
CA LEU A 189 -5.66 -16.03 -11.24
C LEU A 189 -5.19 -16.44 -12.64
N PRO A 190 -5.57 -15.67 -13.68
CA PRO A 190 -4.99 -15.81 -15.00
C PRO A 190 -3.46 -15.65 -14.96
N PRO A 191 -2.68 -16.41 -15.74
CA PRO A 191 -1.21 -16.30 -15.76
C PRO A 191 -0.66 -14.91 -16.10
N ASN A 192 -1.47 -14.06 -16.73
CA ASN A 192 -1.12 -12.70 -17.12
C ASN A 192 -1.67 -11.62 -16.16
N SER A 193 -2.22 -12.00 -15.01
CA SER A 193 -2.80 -11.06 -14.03
C SER A 193 -1.78 -10.01 -13.61
N ASP A 194 -0.60 -10.44 -13.19
CA ASP A 194 0.44 -9.56 -12.65
C ASP A 194 0.96 -8.61 -13.71
N PHE A 195 1.20 -9.12 -14.93
CA PHE A 195 1.58 -8.29 -16.06
C PHE A 195 0.52 -7.23 -16.38
N ARG A 196 -0.77 -7.60 -16.36
CA ARG A 196 -1.90 -6.70 -16.66
C ARG A 196 -2.05 -5.63 -15.58
N HIS A 197 -2.02 -6.00 -14.31
CA HIS A 197 -2.08 -5.04 -13.19
C HIS A 197 -0.86 -4.13 -13.17
N ARG A 198 0.35 -4.65 -13.41
CA ARG A 198 1.59 -3.85 -13.48
C ARG A 198 1.55 -2.86 -14.64
N THR A 199 1.14 -3.30 -15.83
CA THR A 199 1.01 -2.41 -16.99
C THR A 199 0.01 -1.29 -16.72
N ARG A 200 -1.13 -1.61 -16.10
CA ARG A 200 -2.14 -0.62 -15.71
C ARG A 200 -1.63 0.31 -14.61
N PHE A 201 -0.86 -0.19 -13.65
CA PHE A 201 -0.24 0.61 -12.59
C PHE A 201 0.72 1.64 -13.17
N LEU A 202 1.65 1.22 -14.04
CA LEU A 202 2.62 2.11 -14.68
C LEU A 202 1.97 3.15 -15.60
N ALA A 203 0.85 2.81 -16.23
CA ALA A 203 0.10 3.72 -17.10
C ALA A 203 -0.93 4.61 -16.36
N CYS A 204 -1.10 4.42 -15.05
CA CYS A 204 -2.15 5.10 -14.30
C CYS A 204 -1.84 6.60 -14.15
N LYS A 205 -2.78 7.45 -14.58
CA LYS A 205 -2.71 8.91 -14.46
C LYS A 205 -3.98 9.45 -13.81
N GLN A 206 -3.87 10.46 -12.95
CA GLN A 206 -5.01 11.06 -12.27
C GLN A 206 -6.09 11.52 -13.27
N GLY A 207 -5.71 12.29 -14.29
CA GLY A 207 -6.62 12.71 -15.35
C GLY A 207 -7.75 13.57 -14.81
N LYS A 208 -9.01 13.22 -15.12
CA LYS A 208 -10.19 13.96 -14.62
C LYS A 208 -10.69 13.51 -13.24
N ARG A 209 -10.02 12.56 -12.61
CA ARG A 209 -10.46 11.92 -11.35
C ARG A 209 -9.98 12.72 -10.15
N SER A 210 -10.70 12.59 -9.04
CA SER A 210 -10.25 13.16 -7.77
C SER A 210 -8.93 12.53 -7.32
N LEU A 211 -8.17 13.24 -6.48
CA LEU A 211 -6.93 12.73 -5.91
C LEU A 211 -7.18 11.41 -5.16
N ARG A 212 -8.28 11.34 -4.39
CA ARG A 212 -8.65 10.17 -3.60
C ARG A 212 -8.96 8.94 -4.45
N GLU A 213 -9.74 9.09 -5.53
CA GLU A 213 -10.04 7.99 -6.45
C GLU A 213 -8.76 7.47 -7.14
N PHE A 214 -7.88 8.37 -7.55
CA PHE A 214 -6.59 8.02 -8.13
C PHE A 214 -5.70 7.23 -7.16
N ILE A 215 -5.60 7.68 -5.90
CA ILE A 215 -4.86 6.97 -4.86
C ILE A 215 -5.44 5.58 -4.61
N GLN A 216 -6.77 5.47 -4.54
CA GLN A 216 -7.45 4.20 -4.32
C GLN A 216 -7.16 3.20 -5.46
N GLU A 217 -7.21 3.64 -6.71
CA GLU A 217 -6.88 2.77 -7.84
C GLU A 217 -5.40 2.36 -7.83
N LEU A 218 -4.48 3.28 -7.56
CA LEU A 218 -3.05 2.92 -7.46
C LEU A 218 -2.79 1.92 -6.33
N ARG A 219 -3.41 2.12 -5.17
CA ARG A 219 -3.32 1.16 -4.04
C ARG A 219 -3.87 -0.21 -4.41
N PHE A 220 -5.03 -0.22 -5.08
CA PHE A 220 -5.64 -1.47 -5.53
C PHE A 220 -4.76 -2.19 -6.55
N LEU A 221 -4.24 -1.48 -7.55
CA LEU A 221 -3.36 -2.06 -8.58
C LEU A 221 -2.05 -2.57 -7.99
N ALA A 222 -1.43 -1.84 -7.06
CA ALA A 222 -0.24 -2.30 -6.35
C ALA A 222 -0.51 -3.55 -5.50
N ALA A 223 -1.62 -3.56 -4.75
CA ALA A 223 -2.02 -4.72 -3.95
C ALA A 223 -2.49 -5.92 -4.79
N SER A 224 -2.85 -5.69 -6.06
CA SER A 224 -3.28 -6.74 -6.98
C SER A 224 -2.14 -7.48 -7.66
N ILE A 225 -0.90 -7.05 -7.41
CA ILE A 225 0.31 -7.66 -7.97
C ILE A 225 0.87 -8.61 -6.91
N THR A 226 1.00 -9.88 -7.28
CA THR A 226 1.38 -10.93 -6.32
C THR A 226 2.89 -10.97 -6.08
N ASP A 227 3.68 -10.55 -7.06
CA ASP A 227 5.13 -10.42 -6.95
C ASP A 227 5.54 -9.02 -6.45
N GLU A 228 5.79 -8.87 -5.15
CA GLU A 228 6.26 -7.63 -4.54
C GLU A 228 7.62 -7.15 -5.10
N ALA A 229 8.49 -8.07 -5.55
CA ALA A 229 9.77 -7.73 -6.15
C ALA A 229 9.61 -7.03 -7.52
N SER A 230 8.47 -7.25 -8.18
CA SER A 230 8.16 -6.63 -9.48
C SER A 230 7.88 -5.11 -9.39
N LEU A 231 7.58 -4.59 -8.19
CA LEU A 231 7.29 -3.17 -7.97
C LEU A 231 8.04 -2.60 -6.75
N PRO A 232 9.30 -2.17 -6.95
CA PRO A 232 10.07 -1.44 -5.94
C PRO A 232 9.38 -0.14 -5.53
N GLU A 233 9.57 0.27 -4.28
CA GLU A 233 8.89 1.44 -3.71
C GLU A 233 9.23 2.74 -4.45
N ALA A 234 10.48 2.90 -4.88
CA ALA A 234 10.90 4.02 -5.73
C ALA A 234 10.09 4.13 -7.03
N THR A 235 9.73 2.99 -7.64
CA THR A 235 8.88 2.96 -8.83
C THR A 235 7.46 3.38 -8.48
N ARG A 236 6.91 2.93 -7.34
CA ARG A 236 5.57 3.32 -6.87
C ARG A 236 5.48 4.83 -6.64
N VAL A 237 6.49 5.41 -5.99
CA VAL A 237 6.59 6.87 -5.78
C VAL A 237 6.70 7.61 -7.11
N THR A 238 7.57 7.14 -8.01
CA THR A 238 7.78 7.77 -9.32
C THR A 238 6.50 7.77 -10.17
N VAL A 239 5.79 6.64 -10.21
CA VAL A 239 4.49 6.51 -10.91
C VAL A 239 3.45 7.43 -10.30
N PHE A 240 3.36 7.50 -8.96
CA PHE A 240 2.45 8.41 -8.28
C PHE A 240 2.74 9.87 -8.61
N MET A 241 4.00 10.31 -8.44
CA MET A 241 4.42 11.68 -8.75
C MET A 241 4.19 12.04 -10.22
N ASN A 242 4.47 11.12 -11.14
CA ASN A 242 4.29 11.35 -12.58
C ASN A 242 2.82 11.30 -13.02
N GLY A 243 2.01 10.46 -12.38
CA GLY A 243 0.61 10.30 -12.68
C GLY A 243 -0.28 11.42 -12.14
N LEU A 244 0.17 12.16 -11.11
CA LEU A 244 -0.53 13.34 -10.59
C LEU A 244 -0.61 14.47 -11.61
N ASN A 245 -1.76 15.15 -11.63
CA ASN A 245 -1.95 16.38 -12.38
C ASN A 245 -1.03 17.48 -11.88
N VAL A 246 -0.73 18.46 -12.73
CA VAL A 246 0.04 19.64 -12.35
C VAL A 246 -0.76 20.46 -11.34
N GLY A 247 -0.18 20.73 -10.18
CA GLY A 247 -0.83 21.42 -9.06
C GLY A 247 0.09 21.52 -7.84
N ALA A 248 -0.40 22.04 -6.71
CA ALA A 248 0.42 22.20 -5.52
C ALA A 248 0.88 20.85 -4.95
N ALA A 249 -0.01 19.86 -4.90
CA ALA A 249 0.33 18.50 -4.44
C ALA A 249 1.52 17.90 -5.20
N ARG A 250 1.51 17.98 -6.54
CA ARG A 250 2.65 17.54 -7.37
C ARG A 250 3.90 18.36 -7.05
N THR A 251 3.78 19.68 -6.96
CA THR A 251 4.91 20.59 -6.69
C THR A 251 5.58 20.30 -5.34
N GLN A 252 4.80 20.06 -4.28
CA GLN A 252 5.34 19.72 -2.98
C GLN A 252 6.06 18.37 -2.98
N LEU A 253 5.56 17.39 -3.73
CA LEU A 253 6.22 16.09 -3.86
C LEU A 253 7.59 16.20 -4.55
N PHE A 254 7.72 17.05 -5.58
CA PHE A 254 9.02 17.32 -6.21
C PHE A 254 9.98 18.08 -5.30
N ARG A 255 9.49 18.82 -4.30
CA ARG A 255 10.33 19.49 -3.29
C ARG A 255 10.79 18.55 -2.18
N LYS A 256 9.89 17.71 -1.67
CA LYS A 256 10.17 16.85 -0.50
C LYS A 256 10.80 15.51 -0.86
N TYR A 257 10.59 15.01 -2.08
CA TYR A 257 11.11 13.75 -2.58
C TYR A 257 10.92 12.57 -1.60
N PRO A 258 9.66 12.14 -1.36
CA PRO A 258 9.35 11.10 -0.40
C PRO A 258 9.98 9.76 -0.79
N SER A 259 10.44 9.00 0.21
CA SER A 259 11.03 7.68 0.00
C SER A 259 9.99 6.55 -0.06
N SER A 260 8.76 6.81 0.41
CA SER A 260 7.68 5.84 0.47
C SER A 260 6.44 6.28 -0.30
N PHE A 261 5.74 5.32 -0.90
CA PHE A 261 4.45 5.59 -1.54
C PHE A 261 3.42 6.13 -0.54
N ASN A 262 3.41 5.63 0.70
CA ASN A 262 2.47 6.12 1.70
C ASN A 262 2.79 7.55 2.14
N ASP A 263 4.08 7.89 2.30
CA ASP A 263 4.53 9.25 2.62
C ASP A 263 4.14 10.24 1.49
N ALA A 264 4.37 9.84 0.23
CA ALA A 264 3.92 10.61 -0.92
C ALA A 264 2.40 10.86 -0.91
N VAL A 265 1.60 9.86 -0.56
CA VAL A 265 0.15 10.01 -0.44
C VAL A 265 -0.24 10.98 0.67
N GLN A 266 0.42 10.92 1.85
CA GLN A 266 0.12 11.85 2.94
C GLN A 266 0.43 13.30 2.56
N ILE A 267 1.57 13.55 1.93
CA ILE A 267 1.96 14.89 1.45
C ILE A 267 0.94 15.41 0.41
N ALA A 268 0.51 14.56 -0.52
CA ALA A 268 -0.47 14.95 -1.53
C ALA A 268 -1.83 15.30 -0.90
N LEU A 269 -2.30 14.50 0.06
CA LEU A 269 -3.56 14.74 0.75
C LEU A 269 -3.50 15.97 1.66
N SER A 270 -2.38 16.20 2.35
CA SER A 270 -2.22 17.41 3.17
C SER A 270 -2.26 18.66 2.30
N GLU A 271 -1.63 18.62 1.12
CA GLU A 271 -1.62 19.77 0.22
C GLU A 271 -3.00 20.00 -0.42
N GLU A 272 -3.77 18.95 -0.73
CA GLU A 272 -5.15 19.09 -1.20
C GLU A 272 -6.04 19.80 -0.16
N ILE A 273 -5.82 19.53 1.14
CA ILE A 273 -6.51 20.23 2.22
C ILE A 273 -6.04 21.69 2.26
N SER A 274 -4.74 21.95 2.21
CA SER A 274 -4.18 23.30 2.22
C SER A 274 -4.62 24.15 1.02
N ASP A 275 -4.67 23.59 -0.18
CA ASP A 275 -5.17 24.25 -1.40
C ASP A 275 -6.66 24.57 -1.28
N ASN A 276 -7.46 23.64 -0.78
CA ASN A 276 -8.88 23.88 -0.54
C ASN A 276 -9.10 24.96 0.51
N VAL A 277 -8.30 24.96 1.58
CA VAL A 277 -8.33 26.00 2.62
C VAL A 277 -7.86 27.34 2.07
N ALA A 278 -6.84 27.39 1.22
CA ALA A 278 -6.38 28.63 0.58
C ALA A 278 -7.41 29.18 -0.42
N ASN A 279 -8.08 28.31 -1.19
CA ASN A 279 -9.17 28.70 -2.07
C ASN A 279 -10.45 29.07 -1.32
N SER A 280 -10.73 28.47 -0.16
CA SER A 280 -11.87 28.84 0.69
C SER A 280 -11.62 30.09 1.52
N ASN A 281 -10.38 30.29 1.97
CA ASN A 281 -9.93 31.45 2.74
C ASN A 281 -9.47 32.62 1.85
N GLY A 282 -9.45 32.44 0.52
CA GLY A 282 -9.33 33.53 -0.45
C GLY A 282 -10.56 34.46 -0.45
N VAL A 283 -11.62 34.11 0.30
CA VAL A 283 -12.56 35.09 0.83
C VAL A 283 -12.08 35.44 2.23
N ASP A 284 -11.18 36.42 2.31
CA ASP A 284 -10.76 36.98 3.58
C ASP A 284 -12.00 37.59 4.28
N PRO A 285 -12.38 37.12 5.49
CA PRO A 285 -13.51 37.68 6.25
C PRO A 285 -13.36 39.17 6.59
N TYR A 286 -12.17 39.74 6.37
CA TYR A 286 -11.78 41.11 6.63
C TYR A 286 -11.17 41.82 5.40
N ASP A 287 -11.12 41.19 4.22
CA ASP A 287 -10.83 41.89 2.96
C ASP A 287 -12.09 42.62 2.51
N MET A 288 -12.37 43.69 3.25
CA MET A 288 -13.16 44.81 2.80
C MET A 288 -12.23 45.77 2.07
N ASP A 289 -11.51 45.33 1.03
CA ASP A 289 -10.99 46.28 0.05
C ASP A 289 -12.17 46.81 -0.77
N VAL A 290 -12.75 47.89 -0.23
CA VAL A 290 -13.85 48.70 -0.77
C VAL A 290 -13.54 49.22 -2.19
N ASN A 291 -12.34 49.00 -2.73
CA ASN A 291 -11.94 49.44 -4.07
C ASN A 291 -11.97 48.38 -5.19
N ASN A 292 -12.29 47.11 -4.95
CA ASN A 292 -12.36 46.12 -6.06
C ASN A 292 -13.80 45.77 -6.55
N ILE A 293 -14.80 46.57 -6.17
CA ILE A 293 -16.14 46.55 -6.79
C ILE A 293 -16.15 47.35 -8.13
N ASN A 294 -15.03 47.95 -8.54
CA ASN A 294 -14.97 48.81 -9.72
C ASN A 294 -14.36 48.18 -11.00
N LYS A 295 -14.43 46.85 -11.15
CA LYS A 295 -14.39 46.20 -12.48
C LYS A 295 -15.78 45.91 -13.06
N GLN A 296 -16.82 46.55 -12.52
CA GLN A 296 -18.02 46.85 -13.29
C GLN A 296 -17.93 48.32 -13.69
N THR A 297 -17.81 48.55 -14.99
CA THR A 297 -17.99 49.87 -15.63
C THR A 297 -18.99 50.74 -14.85
N PRO A 298 -18.71 52.02 -14.60
CA PRO A 298 -19.55 52.87 -13.75
C PRO A 298 -21.00 52.75 -14.22
N ARG A 299 -21.86 52.22 -13.35
CA ARG A 299 -23.30 52.08 -13.63
C ARG A 299 -23.87 53.46 -13.89
N SER A 300 -23.88 53.84 -15.17
CA SER A 300 -24.71 54.90 -15.69
C SER A 300 -26.11 54.71 -15.11
N LYS A 301 -26.63 55.73 -14.43
CA LYS A 301 -28.01 55.77 -13.94
C LYS A 301 -28.91 55.24 -15.07
N PRO A 302 -29.81 54.28 -14.83
CA PRO A 302 -30.61 53.69 -15.90
C PRO A 302 -31.26 54.81 -16.71
N THR A 303 -30.94 54.86 -18.00
CA THR A 303 -31.53 55.81 -18.94
C THR A 303 -32.82 55.23 -19.47
N CYS A 304 -33.87 56.05 -19.48
CA CYS A 304 -35.17 55.64 -19.96
C CYS A 304 -35.12 55.39 -21.47
N TYR A 305 -35.48 54.18 -21.94
CA TYR A 305 -35.52 53.85 -23.37
C TYR A 305 -36.62 54.60 -24.16
N ASN A 306 -37.53 55.33 -23.50
CA ASN A 306 -38.52 56.18 -24.18
C ASN A 306 -38.01 57.62 -24.40
N CYS A 307 -37.40 58.23 -23.38
CA CYS A 307 -37.01 59.66 -23.40
C CYS A 307 -35.51 59.94 -23.29
N GLY A 308 -34.67 58.92 -23.09
CA GLY A 308 -33.22 59.01 -22.98
C GLY A 308 -32.70 59.61 -21.68
N ARG A 309 -33.56 60.08 -20.77
CA ARG A 309 -33.13 60.73 -19.52
C ARG A 309 -32.71 59.71 -18.45
N PRO A 310 -31.62 59.94 -17.71
CA PRO A 310 -31.18 59.06 -16.62
C PRO A 310 -32.09 59.15 -15.39
N GLY A 311 -32.14 58.08 -14.60
CA GLY A 311 -32.79 58.06 -13.28
C GLY A 311 -34.16 57.39 -13.21
N HIS A 312 -34.67 56.83 -14.32
CA HIS A 312 -35.91 56.04 -14.33
C HIS A 312 -35.94 55.07 -15.52
N TYR A 313 -36.71 53.99 -15.41
CA TYR A 313 -36.94 53.05 -16.50
C TYR A 313 -38.15 53.46 -17.35
N SER A 314 -38.26 52.97 -18.60
CA SER A 314 -39.36 53.31 -19.53
C SER A 314 -40.77 53.10 -18.98
N ARG A 315 -40.93 52.21 -18.00
CA ARG A 315 -42.20 51.95 -17.31
C ARG A 315 -42.65 53.08 -16.38
N GLN A 316 -41.70 53.92 -15.94
CA GLN A 316 -41.90 55.02 -15.00
C GLN A 316 -41.79 56.38 -15.71
N CYS A 317 -41.83 56.39 -17.04
CA CYS A 317 -41.65 57.60 -17.83
C CYS A 317 -42.95 58.39 -17.95
N ARG A 318 -42.91 59.68 -17.59
CA ARG A 318 -44.05 60.61 -17.72
C ARG A 318 -44.21 61.22 -19.12
N ALA A 319 -43.31 60.89 -20.05
CA ALA A 319 -43.37 61.35 -21.45
C ALA A 319 -44.27 60.44 -22.30
N PRO A 320 -44.97 60.97 -23.33
CA PRO A 320 -45.77 60.15 -24.24
C PRO A 320 -44.90 59.08 -24.91
N ARG A 321 -45.46 57.88 -25.10
CA ARG A 321 -44.76 56.74 -25.72
C ARG A 321 -44.50 57.03 -27.20
N LYS A 322 -43.25 56.90 -27.65
CA LYS A 322 -42.94 56.93 -29.09
C LYS A 322 -43.58 55.69 -29.77
N LYS A 323 -44.31 55.90 -30.86
CA LYS A 323 -44.85 54.81 -31.69
C LYS A 323 -43.68 54.07 -32.36
N ALA A 324 -43.70 52.74 -32.35
CA ALA A 324 -42.66 51.91 -32.97
C ALA A 324 -42.62 52.19 -34.49
N GLY A 325 -41.47 52.64 -35.01
CA GLY A 325 -41.31 52.81 -36.47
C GLY A 325 -40.33 53.86 -36.98
N GLN A 326 -39.55 54.56 -36.14
CA GLN A 326 -38.51 55.49 -36.63
C GLN A 326 -37.19 55.23 -35.89
N ASN A 327 -36.36 54.35 -36.48
CA ASN A 327 -34.94 54.24 -36.16
C ASN A 327 -34.22 55.43 -36.81
N ASP A 328 -33.76 56.38 -36.02
CA ASP A 328 -32.80 57.38 -36.50
C ASP A 328 -31.39 56.89 -36.16
N SER A 329 -30.66 56.55 -37.22
CA SER A 329 -29.30 56.04 -37.22
C SER A 329 -28.31 57.16 -36.93
N SER A 330 -27.72 57.16 -35.74
CA SER A 330 -26.51 57.94 -35.45
C SER A 330 -25.56 57.16 -34.55
N THR A 331 -24.95 56.13 -35.15
CA THR A 331 -23.72 55.50 -34.64
C THR A 331 -22.53 56.47 -34.77
N PRO A 332 -21.72 56.69 -33.72
CA PRO A 332 -20.41 57.33 -33.88
C PRO A 332 -19.37 56.30 -34.36
N LYS A 333 -18.69 56.62 -35.48
CA LYS A 333 -17.55 55.87 -36.04
C LYS A 333 -16.42 55.75 -35.01
N LYS A 334 -15.85 54.55 -34.83
CA LYS A 334 -14.54 54.34 -34.19
C LYS A 334 -13.46 54.35 -35.28
N GLU A 335 -12.51 55.29 -35.17
CA GLU A 335 -11.31 55.36 -36.02
C GLU A 335 -10.33 54.21 -35.69
N PRO A 336 -9.53 53.75 -36.66
CA PRO A 336 -8.57 52.66 -36.48
C PRO A 336 -7.26 53.15 -35.81
N ARG A 337 -6.79 52.38 -34.82
CA ARG A 337 -5.52 52.59 -34.12
C ARG A 337 -4.36 52.05 -34.97
N VAL A 338 -3.45 52.94 -35.36
CA VAL A 338 -2.22 52.66 -36.11
C VAL A 338 -1.27 51.76 -35.30
N SER A 339 -0.79 50.70 -35.94
CA SER A 339 0.31 49.84 -35.49
C SER A 339 1.65 50.56 -35.71
N ILE A 340 2.44 50.74 -34.65
CA ILE A 340 3.85 51.10 -34.78
C ILE A 340 4.68 49.85 -34.56
N GLN A 341 5.32 49.43 -35.65
CA GLN A 341 6.31 48.37 -35.73
C GLN A 341 7.69 49.00 -35.47
N GLY A 342 8.29 48.69 -34.33
CA GLY A 342 9.68 49.05 -34.01
C GLY A 342 10.57 47.85 -34.26
N ASN A 343 11.40 47.93 -35.30
CA ASN A 343 12.43 46.97 -35.66
C ASN A 343 13.76 47.73 -35.59
N GLU A 344 14.65 47.40 -34.66
CA GLU A 344 16.05 47.81 -34.73
C GLU A 344 16.97 46.61 -34.43
N LYS A 345 17.83 46.36 -35.42
CA LYS A 345 19.03 45.52 -35.38
C LYS A 345 20.24 46.38 -35.00
N SER A 346 21.32 45.68 -34.60
CA SER A 346 22.73 46.13 -34.50
C SER A 346 23.07 46.75 -33.14
N GLN A 347 24.13 46.39 -32.42
CA GLN A 347 25.44 45.81 -32.76
C GLN A 347 25.85 44.75 -31.73
#